data_AF-A0A958FFP2-F1
#
_entry.id   AF-A0A958FFP2-F1
#
_cell.length_a   1.000
_cell.length_b   1.000
_cell.length_c   1.000
_cell.angle_alpha   90.00
_cell.angle_beta   90.00
_cell.angle_gamma   90.00
#
_symmetry.space_group_name_H-M   'P 1'
#
loop_
_entity.id
_entity.type
_entity.pdbx_description
1 polymer ?
#
loop_
_entity_poly.entity_id
_entity_poly.type
_entity_poly.pdbx_seq_one_letter_code
_entity_poly.pdbx_strand_id
1 'polypeptide(L)'
;MSLTAAQISENYEQCYRRTAQLIGQHSRGRGYDLDPDAQEFVDLCQSVVGHESVVLLLQMQEFSTAGYDPLLLAVIDEVKRLFFPDTAKRRFLALDALDAEVLQCEPEVFAEAEETPEGEEALILESLESLLPDADYHYLRTVVFPAVPDWQRELHYWITSRAFVSAPSHRQELLERIALLRRFYPDGNIPVT
;
A
#
# COMPACT_ATOMS: atom_id res chain seq x y z
N MET A 1 32.03 -19.95 23.14
CA MET A 1 33.25 -19.90 22.33
C MET A 1 33.05 -18.83 21.28
N SER A 2 33.97 -17.88 21.11
CA SER A 2 33.87 -16.86 20.08
C SER A 2 34.27 -17.46 18.73
N LEU A 3 33.51 -17.18 17.69
CA LEU A 3 33.81 -17.65 16.33
C LEU A 3 35.10 -17.02 15.82
N THR A 4 35.79 -17.72 14.92
CA THR A 4 36.94 -17.16 14.19
C THR A 4 36.46 -16.19 13.11
N ALA A 5 37.33 -15.29 12.68
CA ALA A 5 37.02 -14.35 11.59
C ALA A 5 36.58 -15.07 10.30
N ALA A 6 37.17 -16.23 10.00
CA ALA A 6 36.79 -17.04 8.85
C ALA A 6 35.36 -17.57 8.97
N GLN A 7 34.98 -18.08 10.15
CA GLN A 7 33.61 -18.54 10.43
C GLN A 7 32.60 -17.38 10.39
N ILE A 8 32.98 -16.18 10.84
CA ILE A 8 32.11 -15.00 10.78
C ILE A 8 31.89 -14.56 9.33
N SER A 9 32.95 -14.53 8.50
CA SER A 9 32.81 -14.23 7.07
C SER A 9 31.95 -15.28 6.35
N GLU A 10 32.14 -16.56 6.67
CA GLU A 10 31.32 -17.63 6.11
C GLU A 10 29.85 -17.51 6.56
N ASN A 11 29.61 -17.22 7.84
CA ASN A 11 28.28 -16.93 8.36
C ASN A 11 27.64 -15.75 7.63
N TYR A 12 28.39 -14.68 7.37
CA TYR A 12 27.90 -13.50 6.64
C TYR A 12 27.42 -13.89 5.24
N GLU A 13 28.23 -14.64 4.49
CA GLU A 13 27.84 -15.08 3.14
C GLU A 13 26.61 -15.99 3.15
N GLN A 14 26.54 -16.93 4.09
CA GLN A 14 25.39 -17.83 4.22
C GLN A 14 24.13 -17.06 4.61
N CYS A 15 24.26 -16.11 5.54
CA CYS A 15 23.18 -15.24 6.00
C CYS A 15 22.68 -14.33 4.89
N TYR A 16 23.58 -13.75 4.08
CA TYR A 16 23.22 -12.94 2.92
C TYR A 16 22.45 -13.75 1.88
N ARG A 17 22.97 -14.94 1.50
CA ARG A 17 22.28 -15.83 0.55
C ARG A 17 20.90 -16.24 1.07
N ARG A 18 20.79 -16.55 2.37
CA ARG A 18 19.51 -16.91 2.98
C ARG A 18 18.53 -15.75 2.99
N THR A 19 18.99 -14.55 3.30
CA THR A 19 18.20 -13.32 3.26
C THR A 19 17.64 -13.09 1.85
N ALA A 20 18.49 -13.16 0.82
CA ALA A 20 18.04 -13.04 -0.57
C ALA A 20 16.98 -14.09 -0.95
N GLN A 21 17.15 -15.35 -0.51
CA GLN A 21 16.15 -16.39 -0.72
C GLN A 21 14.82 -16.08 -0.03
N LEU A 22 14.85 -15.63 1.24
CA LEU A 22 13.65 -15.32 2.00
C LEU A 22 12.91 -14.13 1.40
N ILE A 23 13.62 -13.08 1.00
CA ILE A 23 13.02 -11.92 0.34
C ILE A 23 12.40 -12.34 -1.00
N GLY A 24 13.11 -13.11 -1.82
CA GLY A 24 12.62 -13.64 -3.09
C GLY A 24 11.42 -14.59 -2.96
N GLN A 25 11.34 -15.37 -1.87
CA GLN A 25 10.19 -16.22 -1.57
C GLN A 25 8.97 -15.40 -1.10
N HIS A 26 9.20 -14.34 -0.34
CA HIS A 26 8.14 -13.47 0.19
C HIS A 26 7.65 -12.40 -0.79
N SER A 27 8.41 -12.10 -1.85
CA SER A 27 8.00 -11.18 -2.93
C SER A 27 7.14 -11.86 -4.00
N ARG A 28 7.46 -13.12 -4.34
CA ARG A 28 6.71 -13.92 -5.32
C ARG A 28 5.26 -14.12 -4.88
N GLY A 29 4.32 -13.74 -5.73
CA GLY A 29 2.88 -13.88 -5.49
C GLY A 29 2.22 -12.69 -4.77
N ARG A 30 2.97 -11.63 -4.41
CA ARG A 30 2.40 -10.40 -3.83
C ARG A 30 2.37 -9.20 -4.79
N GLY A 31 2.60 -9.43 -6.09
CA GLY A 31 2.59 -8.38 -7.12
C GLY A 31 3.78 -7.41 -7.03
N TYR A 32 4.80 -7.75 -6.24
CA TYR A 32 6.01 -6.96 -6.04
C TYR A 32 7.22 -7.86 -6.27
N ASP A 33 7.41 -8.30 -7.51
CA ASP A 33 8.60 -9.04 -7.90
C ASP A 33 9.78 -8.07 -7.94
N LEU A 34 10.49 -7.97 -6.80
CA LEU A 34 11.78 -7.31 -6.75
C LEU A 34 12.75 -8.10 -7.64
N ASP A 35 13.23 -7.44 -8.70
CA ASP A 35 14.32 -7.97 -9.53
C ASP A 35 15.54 -8.20 -8.62
N PRO A 36 16.06 -9.43 -8.53
CA PRO A 36 17.23 -9.73 -7.70
C PRO A 36 18.49 -8.96 -8.14
N ASP A 37 18.53 -8.46 -9.37
CA ASP A 37 19.63 -7.64 -9.90
C ASP A 37 19.37 -6.13 -9.71
N ALA A 38 18.19 -5.72 -9.22
CA ALA A 38 17.92 -4.33 -8.90
C ALA A 38 18.71 -3.88 -7.67
N GLN A 39 19.22 -2.66 -7.73
CA GLN A 39 19.97 -2.05 -6.63
C GLN A 39 19.18 -2.05 -5.32
N GLU A 40 17.87 -1.82 -5.38
CA GLU A 40 16.98 -1.85 -4.21
C GLU A 40 16.96 -3.21 -3.50
N PHE A 41 17.03 -4.30 -4.25
CA PHE A 41 17.10 -5.65 -3.68
C PHE A 41 18.43 -5.89 -2.97
N VAL A 42 19.53 -5.43 -3.58
CA VAL A 42 20.88 -5.50 -2.99
C VAL A 42 20.93 -4.68 -1.70
N ASP A 43 20.45 -3.44 -1.74
CA ASP A 43 20.43 -2.53 -0.58
C ASP A 43 19.58 -3.09 0.56
N LEU A 44 18.44 -3.71 0.24
CA LEU A 44 17.59 -4.36 1.21
C LEU A 44 18.30 -5.56 1.87
N CYS A 45 18.94 -6.42 1.08
CA CYS A 45 19.69 -7.56 1.62
C CYS A 45 20.85 -7.11 2.51
N GLN A 46 21.61 -6.10 2.08
CA GLN A 46 22.72 -5.54 2.86
C GLN A 46 22.23 -4.88 4.16
N SER A 47 21.11 -4.17 4.11
CA SER A 47 20.51 -3.53 5.29
C SER A 47 20.04 -4.55 6.32
N VAL A 48 19.46 -5.67 5.87
CA VAL A 48 19.06 -6.77 6.77
C VAL A 48 20.27 -7.44 7.42
N VAL A 49 21.30 -7.78 6.64
CA VAL A 49 22.50 -8.45 7.19
C VAL A 49 23.31 -7.50 8.08
N GLY A 50 23.31 -6.20 7.78
CA GLY A 50 23.93 -5.15 8.58
C GLY A 50 23.13 -4.75 9.83
N HIS A 51 21.94 -5.29 10.02
CA HIS A 51 21.13 -5.00 11.20
C HIS A 51 21.82 -5.48 12.49
N GLU A 52 21.79 -4.66 13.54
CA GLU A 52 22.56 -4.89 14.78
C GLU A 52 22.35 -6.29 15.36
N SER A 53 21.09 -6.74 15.45
CA SER A 53 20.75 -8.06 15.97
C SER A 53 21.30 -9.21 15.12
N VAL A 54 21.37 -9.03 13.79
CA VAL A 54 21.93 -10.03 12.87
C VAL A 54 23.45 -10.04 12.99
N VAL A 55 24.10 -8.88 13.05
CA VAL A 55 25.55 -8.77 13.25
C VAL A 55 25.98 -9.43 14.57
N LEU A 56 25.23 -9.22 15.65
CA LEU A 56 25.47 -9.89 16.93
C LEU A 56 25.34 -11.41 16.81
N LEU A 57 24.32 -11.90 16.09
CA LEU A 57 24.14 -13.34 15.89
C LEU A 57 25.27 -13.96 15.06
N LEU A 58 25.70 -13.28 13.99
CA LEU A 58 26.81 -13.67 13.12
C LEU A 58 28.12 -13.89 13.88
N GLN A 59 28.35 -13.11 14.94
CA GLN A 59 29.55 -13.20 15.79
C GLN A 59 29.47 -14.28 16.86
N MET A 60 28.25 -14.64 17.28
CA MET A 60 28.03 -15.50 18.45
C MET A 60 27.71 -16.96 18.10
N GLN A 61 27.13 -17.24 16.94
CA GLN A 61 26.62 -18.56 16.60
C GLN A 61 26.91 -18.94 15.15
N GLU A 62 27.35 -20.18 14.89
CA GLU A 62 27.47 -20.71 13.53
C GLU A 62 26.13 -20.66 12.80
N PHE A 63 26.18 -20.41 11.49
CA PHE A 63 24.98 -20.27 10.69
C PHE A 63 24.13 -21.54 10.75
N SER A 64 22.85 -21.35 11.07
CA SER A 64 21.85 -22.42 11.02
C SER A 64 20.50 -21.81 10.65
N THR A 65 19.80 -22.41 9.70
CA THR A 65 18.49 -21.92 9.26
C THR A 65 17.50 -21.84 10.42
N ALA A 66 17.46 -22.85 11.28
CA ALA A 66 16.56 -22.89 12.43
C ALA A 66 16.79 -21.74 13.43
N GLY A 67 18.04 -21.29 13.62
CA GLY A 67 18.37 -20.18 14.53
C GLY A 67 18.23 -18.80 13.88
N TYR A 68 18.59 -18.70 12.61
CA TYR A 68 18.67 -17.42 11.90
C TYR A 68 17.34 -17.01 11.26
N ASP A 69 16.57 -17.95 10.69
CA ASP A 69 15.37 -17.65 9.91
C ASP A 69 14.33 -16.82 10.70
N PRO A 70 14.01 -17.10 11.98
CA PRO A 70 13.05 -16.30 12.73
C PRO A 70 13.49 -14.84 12.89
N LEU A 71 14.79 -14.63 13.12
CA LEU A 71 15.36 -13.29 13.26
C LEU A 71 15.40 -12.57 11.91
N LEU A 72 15.86 -13.25 10.86
CA LEU A 72 15.95 -12.67 9.52
C LEU A 72 14.58 -12.24 9.00
N LEU A 73 13.54 -13.05 9.20
CA LEU A 73 12.17 -12.68 8.81
C LEU A 73 11.68 -11.41 9.54
N ALA A 74 11.92 -11.31 10.85
CA ALA A 74 11.53 -10.15 11.64
C ALA A 74 12.26 -8.87 11.17
N VAL A 75 13.57 -8.96 10.92
CA VAL A 75 14.39 -7.85 10.44
C VAL A 75 14.04 -7.47 9.00
N ILE A 76 13.76 -8.44 8.13
CA ILE A 76 13.27 -8.17 6.76
C ILE A 76 12.00 -7.32 6.81
N ASP A 77 11.03 -7.67 7.65
CA ASP A 77 9.79 -6.91 7.79
C ASP A 77 10.03 -5.50 8.35
N GLU A 78 10.93 -5.35 9.32
CA GLU A 78 11.32 -4.07 9.91
C GLU A 78 12.00 -3.15 8.88
N VAL A 79 13.02 -3.66 8.20
CA VAL A 79 13.76 -2.91 7.17
C VAL A 79 12.83 -2.55 6.01
N LYS A 80 11.94 -3.46 5.58
CA LYS A 80 10.94 -3.15 4.55
C LYS A 80 10.02 -2.01 4.95
N ARG A 81 9.58 -1.92 6.20
CA ARG A 81 8.76 -0.79 6.66
C ARG A 81 9.51 0.54 6.63
N LEU A 82 10.82 0.52 6.86
CA LEU A 82 11.66 1.73 6.80
C LEU A 82 11.90 2.18 5.36
N PHE A 83 12.19 1.26 4.45
CA PHE A 83 12.39 1.57 3.03
C PHE A 83 11.07 1.88 2.30
N PHE A 84 9.97 1.29 2.76
CA PHE A 84 8.65 1.42 2.13
C PHE A 84 7.56 1.74 3.17
N PRO A 85 7.58 2.93 3.80
CA PRO A 85 6.63 3.31 4.85
C PRO A 85 5.16 3.25 4.40
N ASP A 86 4.89 3.44 3.10
CA ASP A 86 3.54 3.44 2.53
C ASP A 86 2.99 2.05 2.16
N THR A 87 3.80 0.99 2.23
CA THR A 87 3.35 -0.37 1.84
C THR A 87 2.36 -1.01 2.81
N ALA A 88 2.17 -0.44 4.01
CA ALA A 88 1.10 -0.85 4.91
C ALA A 88 -0.32 -0.65 4.34
N LYS A 89 -0.47 0.21 3.32
CA LYS A 89 -1.77 0.44 2.63
C LYS A 89 -2.01 -0.47 1.42
N ARG A 90 -1.02 -1.26 0.98
CA ARG A 90 -1.12 -2.13 -0.20
C ARG A 90 -1.16 -3.61 0.20
N ARG A 91 -2.18 -4.00 0.96
CA ARG A 91 -2.62 -5.41 1.01
C ARG A 91 -3.36 -5.71 -0.29
N PHE A 92 -2.63 -5.84 -1.40
CA PHE A 92 -3.18 -6.50 -2.58
C PHE A 92 -3.28 -7.99 -2.26
N LEU A 93 -4.52 -8.49 -2.25
CA LEU A 93 -4.82 -9.91 -2.26
C LEU A 93 -4.05 -10.56 -3.43
N ALA A 94 -3.42 -11.70 -3.17
CA ALA A 94 -2.78 -12.49 -4.22
C ALA A 94 -3.83 -12.84 -5.30
N LEU A 95 -3.53 -12.47 -6.54
CA LEU A 95 -4.40 -12.69 -7.71
C LEU A 95 -4.61 -14.18 -8.04
N ASP A 96 -3.84 -15.08 -7.43
CA ASP A 96 -3.96 -16.52 -7.65
C ASP A 96 -5.31 -17.12 -7.17
N ALA A 97 -6.15 -16.33 -6.51
CA ALA A 97 -7.49 -16.73 -6.05
C ALA A 97 -8.65 -16.12 -6.86
N LEU A 98 -8.40 -15.38 -7.95
CA LEU A 98 -9.45 -14.77 -8.76
C LEU A 98 -9.42 -15.31 -10.20
N ASP A 99 -10.59 -15.73 -10.68
CA ASP A 99 -10.80 -16.27 -12.02
C ASP A 99 -10.22 -15.35 -13.10
N ALA A 100 -9.65 -15.97 -14.14
CA ALA A 100 -8.84 -15.35 -15.20
C ALA A 100 -9.54 -14.25 -16.04
N GLU A 101 -10.80 -13.92 -15.75
CA GLU A 101 -11.55 -12.89 -16.46
C GLU A 101 -11.34 -11.46 -15.92
N VAL A 102 -10.60 -11.28 -14.81
CA VAL A 102 -10.38 -9.95 -14.18
C VAL A 102 -9.06 -9.26 -14.60
N LEU A 103 -8.17 -9.94 -15.32
CA LEU A 103 -6.81 -9.46 -15.63
C LEU A 103 -6.69 -8.55 -16.87
N GLN A 104 -7.67 -7.68 -17.11
CA GLN A 104 -7.54 -6.60 -18.11
C GLN A 104 -7.78 -5.24 -17.45
N CYS A 105 -6.77 -4.75 -16.74
CA CYS A 105 -6.64 -3.33 -16.44
C CYS A 105 -5.20 -2.93 -16.78
N GLU A 106 -5.04 -2.14 -17.85
CA GLU A 106 -3.78 -1.53 -18.24
C GLU A 106 -3.29 -0.55 -17.16
N PRO A 107 -1.98 -0.30 -17.03
CA PRO A 107 -1.43 0.57 -16.02
C PRO A 107 -1.84 2.03 -16.30
N GLU A 108 -2.71 2.60 -15.47
CA GLU A 108 -2.98 4.03 -15.46
C GLU A 108 -1.68 4.78 -15.12
N VAL A 109 -1.19 5.52 -16.11
CA VAL A 109 -0.09 6.46 -16.01
C VAL A 109 -0.46 7.51 -14.96
N PHE A 110 0.28 7.58 -13.86
CA PHE A 110 0.27 8.71 -12.96
C PHE A 110 0.84 9.93 -13.70
N ALA A 111 -0.02 10.63 -14.45
CA ALA A 111 0.28 11.98 -14.89
C ALA A 111 0.04 12.90 -13.69
N GLU A 112 1.09 13.60 -13.27
CA GLU A 112 1.00 14.76 -12.38
C GLU A 112 -0.03 15.73 -12.98
N ALA A 113 -1.16 15.92 -12.30
CA ALA A 113 -2.24 16.76 -12.79
C ALA A 113 -1.86 18.23 -12.63
N GLU A 114 -1.29 18.79 -13.70
CA GLU A 114 -1.30 20.23 -13.95
C GLU A 114 -2.71 20.68 -14.39
N GLU A 115 -3.14 21.82 -13.83
CA GLU A 115 -4.21 22.74 -14.25
C GLU A 115 -5.66 22.22 -14.32
N THR A 116 -6.48 22.71 -13.37
CA THR A 116 -7.95 22.61 -13.37
C THR A 116 -8.58 23.36 -14.54
N PRO A 117 -9.25 22.70 -15.50
CA PRO A 117 -10.19 23.37 -16.38
C PRO A 117 -11.53 23.47 -15.64
N GLU A 118 -12.09 24.67 -15.49
CA GLU A 118 -13.41 24.93 -14.88
C GLU A 118 -14.55 24.05 -15.44
N GLY A 119 -14.35 23.45 -16.62
CA GLY A 119 -15.28 22.49 -17.23
C GLY A 119 -15.31 21.10 -16.56
N GLU A 120 -14.24 20.65 -15.92
CA GLU A 120 -14.21 19.34 -15.25
C GLU A 120 -15.02 19.36 -13.95
N GLU A 121 -14.98 20.47 -13.22
CA GLU A 121 -15.72 20.61 -11.96
C GLU A 121 -17.24 20.57 -12.17
N ALA A 122 -17.74 21.18 -13.25
CA ALA A 122 -19.14 21.14 -13.61
C ALA A 122 -19.60 19.70 -13.96
N LEU A 123 -18.79 18.96 -14.72
CA LEU A 123 -19.06 17.56 -15.08
C LEU A 123 -19.04 16.64 -13.85
N ILE A 124 -18.13 16.92 -12.91
CA ILE A 124 -18.05 16.23 -11.62
C ILE A 124 -19.36 16.40 -10.84
N LEU A 125 -19.83 17.64 -10.71
CA LEU A 125 -21.03 17.97 -9.94
C LEU A 125 -22.31 17.39 -10.57
N GLU A 126 -22.43 17.41 -11.89
CA GLU A 126 -23.57 16.83 -12.61
C GLU A 126 -23.62 15.30 -12.45
N SER A 127 -22.46 14.65 -12.49
CA SER A 127 -22.34 13.20 -12.28
C SER A 127 -22.76 12.80 -10.87
N LEU A 128 -22.31 13.55 -9.85
CA LEU A 128 -22.68 13.33 -8.45
C LEU A 128 -24.16 13.56 -8.19
N GLU A 129 -24.75 14.60 -8.79
CA GLU A 129 -26.18 14.92 -8.67
C GLU A 129 -27.05 13.78 -9.21
N SER A 130 -26.66 13.17 -10.32
CA SER A 130 -27.42 12.05 -10.91
C SER A 130 -27.38 10.75 -10.09
N LEU A 131 -26.35 10.58 -9.25
CA LEU A 131 -26.05 9.31 -8.57
C LEU A 131 -26.48 9.29 -7.10
N LEU A 132 -26.55 10.47 -6.46
CA LEU A 132 -26.86 10.60 -5.05
C LEU A 132 -28.31 11.10 -4.84
N PRO A 133 -28.96 10.71 -3.74
CA PRO A 133 -30.21 11.35 -3.32
C PRO A 133 -30.01 12.85 -3.07
N ASP A 134 -30.99 13.67 -3.43
CA ASP A 134 -30.93 15.15 -3.35
C ASP A 134 -30.44 15.67 -1.99
N ALA A 135 -30.92 15.07 -0.90
CA ALA A 135 -30.56 15.47 0.46
C ALA A 135 -29.07 15.22 0.78
N ASP A 136 -28.49 14.18 0.20
CA ASP A 136 -27.10 13.78 0.43
C ASP A 136 -26.18 14.59 -0.49
N TYR A 137 -26.58 14.79 -1.75
CA TYR A 137 -25.90 15.69 -2.67
C TYR A 137 -25.85 17.13 -2.16
N HIS A 138 -26.98 17.67 -1.67
CA HIS A 138 -27.03 19.03 -1.12
C HIS A 138 -26.10 19.19 0.09
N TYR A 139 -26.11 18.21 1.00
CA TYR A 139 -25.21 18.21 2.15
C TYR A 139 -23.74 18.21 1.71
N LEU A 140 -23.35 17.34 0.78
CA LEU A 140 -21.98 17.30 0.27
C LEU A 140 -21.58 18.62 -0.40
N ARG A 141 -22.43 19.17 -1.27
CA ARG A 141 -22.15 20.40 -2.03
C ARG A 141 -22.06 21.65 -1.16
N THR A 142 -22.92 21.78 -0.15
CA THR A 142 -23.04 23.03 0.63
C THR A 142 -22.24 23.01 1.92
N VAL A 143 -21.93 21.83 2.45
CA VAL A 143 -21.29 21.66 3.76
C VAL A 143 -19.91 21.03 3.61
N VAL A 144 -19.78 19.93 2.86
CA VAL A 144 -18.54 19.14 2.84
C VAL A 144 -17.51 19.68 1.85
N PHE A 145 -17.86 19.87 0.57
CA PHE A 145 -16.92 20.34 -0.45
C PHE A 145 -16.34 21.73 -0.15
N PRO A 146 -17.09 22.71 0.40
CA PRO A 146 -16.50 23.98 0.80
C PRO A 146 -15.50 23.84 1.96
N ALA A 147 -15.70 22.87 2.85
CA ALA A 147 -14.80 22.61 3.98
C ALA A 147 -13.57 21.78 3.55
N VAL A 148 -13.75 20.87 2.60
CA VAL A 148 -12.71 19.96 2.10
C VAL A 148 -12.83 19.81 0.57
N PRO A 149 -12.26 20.76 -0.21
CA PRO A 149 -12.42 20.79 -1.67
C PRO A 149 -11.90 19.54 -2.38
N ASP A 150 -10.82 18.95 -1.88
CA ASP A 150 -10.18 17.77 -2.49
C ASP A 150 -11.11 16.55 -2.52
N TRP A 151 -12.03 16.46 -1.55
CA TRP A 151 -12.98 15.34 -1.48
C TRP A 151 -13.96 15.31 -2.65
N GLN A 152 -14.22 16.44 -3.30
CA GLN A 152 -15.09 16.50 -4.48
C GLN A 152 -14.49 15.68 -5.63
N ARG A 153 -13.18 15.82 -5.88
CA ARG A 153 -12.48 15.09 -6.94
C ARG A 153 -12.32 13.62 -6.59
N GLU A 154 -11.91 13.33 -5.35
CA GLU A 154 -11.74 11.97 -4.86
C GLU A 154 -13.05 11.18 -4.91
N LEU A 155 -14.15 11.79 -4.45
CA LEU A 155 -15.47 11.17 -4.50
C LEU A 155 -15.93 10.92 -5.93
N HIS A 156 -15.67 11.87 -6.84
CA HIS A 156 -15.98 11.69 -8.24
C HIS A 156 -15.20 10.54 -8.87
N TYR A 157 -13.87 10.54 -8.74
CA TYR A 157 -13.01 9.47 -9.27
C TYR A 157 -13.46 8.11 -8.73
N TRP A 158 -13.76 8.03 -7.44
CA TRP A 158 -14.22 6.80 -6.83
C TRP A 158 -15.56 6.33 -7.41
N ILE A 159 -16.51 7.22 -7.64
CA ILE A 159 -17.85 6.89 -8.16
C ILE A 159 -17.84 6.58 -9.67
N THR A 160 -17.01 7.26 -10.45
CA THR A 160 -16.86 7.01 -11.89
C THR A 160 -15.95 5.83 -12.18
N SER A 161 -15.22 5.33 -11.18
CA SER A 161 -14.44 4.11 -11.31
C SER A 161 -15.32 2.92 -11.70
N ARG A 162 -14.81 2.11 -12.63
CA ARG A 162 -15.50 0.91 -13.13
C ARG A 162 -15.86 -0.08 -12.00
N ALA A 163 -15.11 -0.06 -10.90
CA ALA A 163 -15.33 -0.87 -9.71
C ALA A 163 -16.53 -0.42 -8.87
N PHE A 164 -16.87 0.88 -8.89
CA PHE A 164 -18.08 1.38 -8.22
C PHE A 164 -19.33 1.07 -9.04
N VAL A 165 -19.26 1.28 -10.35
CA VAL A 165 -20.38 1.04 -11.28
C VAL A 165 -20.76 -0.45 -11.36
N SER A 166 -19.80 -1.36 -11.22
CA SER A 166 -20.02 -2.80 -11.36
C SER A 166 -20.65 -3.48 -10.13
N ALA A 167 -20.64 -2.83 -8.95
CA ALA A 167 -21.07 -3.42 -7.69
C ALA A 167 -22.13 -2.56 -6.97
N PRO A 168 -23.41 -2.94 -7.03
CA PRO A 168 -24.52 -2.19 -6.41
C PRO A 168 -24.36 -1.97 -4.89
N SER A 169 -23.63 -2.83 -4.21
CA SER A 169 -23.31 -2.72 -2.77
C SER A 169 -22.48 -1.49 -2.43
N HIS A 170 -21.60 -1.04 -3.33
CA HIS A 170 -20.75 0.15 -3.09
C HIS A 170 -21.57 1.43 -3.03
N ARG A 171 -22.65 1.52 -3.81
CA ARG A 171 -23.59 2.65 -3.72
C ARG A 171 -24.26 2.72 -2.36
N GLN A 172 -24.70 1.57 -1.83
CA GLN A 172 -25.32 1.53 -0.51
C GLN A 172 -24.33 1.90 0.60
N GLU A 173 -23.10 1.37 0.52
CA GLU A 173 -22.04 1.72 1.47
C GLU A 173 -21.68 3.22 1.44
N LEU A 174 -21.65 3.82 0.25
CA LEU A 174 -21.45 5.27 0.12
C LEU A 174 -22.55 6.06 0.83
N LEU A 175 -23.81 5.72 0.62
CA LEU A 175 -24.94 6.40 1.25
C LEU A 175 -24.90 6.25 2.78
N GLU A 176 -24.53 5.08 3.29
CA GLU A 176 -24.34 4.85 4.72
C GLU A 176 -23.20 5.72 5.29
N ARG A 177 -22.08 5.84 4.57
CA ARG A 177 -20.97 6.71 4.97
C ARG A 177 -21.37 8.18 4.94
N ILE A 178 -22.10 8.64 3.93
CA ILE A 178 -22.61 10.02 3.87
C ILE A 178 -23.60 10.27 5.02
N ALA A 179 -24.47 9.31 5.33
CA ALA A 179 -25.40 9.42 6.45
C ALA A 179 -24.68 9.51 7.80
N LEU A 180 -23.59 8.75 7.99
CA LEU A 180 -22.72 8.85 9.17
C LEU A 180 -22.02 10.21 9.23
N LEU A 181 -21.47 10.68 8.11
CA LEU A 181 -20.85 12.01 7.99
C LEU A 181 -21.83 13.10 8.40
N ARG A 182 -23.04 13.11 7.85
CA ARG A 182 -24.08 14.08 8.22
C ARG A 182 -24.50 13.99 9.69
N ARG A 183 -24.47 12.78 10.28
CA ARG A 183 -24.80 12.58 11.69
C ARG A 183 -23.72 13.12 12.63
N PHE A 184 -22.45 12.93 12.30
CA PHE A 184 -21.33 13.31 13.17
C PHE A 184 -20.83 14.75 12.90
N TYR A 185 -20.96 15.23 11.67
CA TYR A 185 -20.45 16.51 11.23
C TYR A 185 -21.51 17.32 10.47
N PRO A 186 -22.71 17.54 11.03
CA PRO A 186 -23.81 18.22 10.34
C PRO A 186 -23.44 19.61 9.81
N ASP A 187 -22.49 20.29 10.47
CA ASP A 187 -22.03 21.63 10.13
C ASP A 187 -20.73 21.66 9.30
N GLY A 188 -20.19 20.49 8.90
CA GLY A 188 -19.00 20.41 8.04
C GLY A 188 -17.66 20.62 8.74
N ASN A 189 -17.65 20.73 10.07
CA ASN A 189 -16.42 20.78 10.89
C ASN A 189 -15.73 19.40 10.96
N ILE A 190 -15.30 18.91 9.80
CA ILE A 190 -14.61 17.63 9.66
C ILE A 190 -13.14 17.84 10.06
N PRO A 191 -12.58 17.07 11.00
CA PRO A 191 -11.16 17.14 11.32
C PRO A 191 -10.35 16.61 10.15
N VAL A 192 -9.82 17.52 9.34
CA VAL A 192 -8.87 17.25 8.26
C VAL A 192 -7.46 17.27 8.87
N THR A 193 -6.79 16.12 8.90
CA THR A 193 -5.37 15.96 9.29
C THR A 193 -4.47 16.00 8.08
#